data_AF-A0A484L9C7-F1
#
_entry.id   AF-A0A484L9C7-F1
#
_cell.length_a   1.000
_cell.length_b   1.000
_cell.length_c   1.000
_cell.angle_alpha   90.00
_cell.angle_beta   90.00
_cell.angle_gamma   90.00
#
_symmetry.space_group_name_H-M   'P 1'
#
loop_
_entity.id
_entity.type
_entity.pdbx_description
1 polymer ?
#
loop_
_entity_poly.entity_id
_entity_poly.type
_entity_poly.pdbx_seq_one_letter_code
_entity_poly.pdbx_strand_id
1 'polypeptide(L)'
;MASGVGVRRSYPCLEKLVNTGKERAKVSLLFTWANSIGGASHLSGDHINEPFLGEDGVSGVLLHHKTAKDNPPVTFAIAACETQNVSISVLPCFGLTEGSCITAKDMWGKMEQDGHFDRENFSKGLSMPSSPGETHCAAVSASTWVEPHGKCTVAFALAWSSPQVKFMKGKSYFRRYTKYYGTSEKAAKDIVHDTLTS
;
A
#
# COMPACT_ATOMS: atom_id res chain seq x y z
N MET A 1 22.00 -7.10 9.22
CA MET A 1 21.46 -7.18 10.60
C MET A 1 21.07 -5.78 11.07
N ALA A 2 19.77 -5.47 11.09
CA ALA A 2 19.25 -4.27 11.73
C ALA A 2 18.23 -4.69 12.81
N SER A 3 18.73 -5.21 13.93
CA SER A 3 17.94 -5.36 15.15
C SER A 3 17.96 -4.03 15.91
N GLY A 4 16.85 -3.30 15.85
CA GLY A 4 16.70 -2.02 16.54
C GLY A 4 15.24 -1.74 16.84
N VAL A 5 14.76 -2.28 17.95
CA VAL A 5 13.47 -2.00 18.58
C VAL A 5 13.35 -0.47 18.76
N GLY A 6 12.59 0.19 17.89
CA GLY A 6 12.42 1.66 17.87
C GLY A 6 12.37 2.31 16.47
N VAL A 7 12.62 1.56 15.39
CA VAL A 7 12.73 2.09 14.01
C VAL A 7 11.74 1.42 13.02
N ARG A 8 10.68 0.76 13.50
CA ARG A 8 9.70 0.17 12.57
C ARG A 8 8.78 1.26 12.01
N ARG A 9 9.08 1.70 10.78
CA ARG A 9 8.23 2.54 9.92
C ARG A 9 7.34 1.69 9.02
N SER A 10 7.15 0.44 9.43
CA SER A 10 6.35 -0.55 8.72
C SER A 10 5.64 -1.48 9.68
N TYR A 11 4.52 -2.00 9.21
CA TYR A 11 3.73 -3.03 9.86
C TYR A 11 3.59 -4.21 8.89
N PRO A 12 4.28 -5.34 9.13
CA PRO A 12 3.99 -6.58 8.43
C PRO A 12 2.69 -7.20 8.94
N CYS A 13 1.88 -7.71 8.03
CA CYS A 13 0.66 -8.46 8.30
C CYS A 13 0.81 -9.84 7.63
N LEU A 14 0.94 -10.89 8.45
CA LEU A 14 1.02 -12.26 7.97
C LEU A 14 -0.33 -12.95 8.19
N GLU A 15 -1.00 -13.28 7.11
CA GLU A 15 -2.30 -13.93 7.12
C GLU A 15 -2.14 -15.42 6.80
N LYS A 16 -2.56 -16.27 7.74
CA LYS A 16 -2.55 -17.73 7.58
C LYS A 16 -3.91 -18.21 7.10
N LEU A 17 -3.96 -18.68 5.87
CA LEU A 17 -5.12 -19.32 5.28
C LEU A 17 -5.07 -20.81 5.57
N VAL A 18 -6.17 -21.36 6.09
CA VAL A 18 -6.33 -22.79 6.35
C VAL A 18 -7.63 -23.24 5.72
N ASN A 19 -7.56 -24.17 4.76
CA ASN A 19 -8.74 -24.76 4.16
C ASN A 19 -9.12 -26.02 4.94
N THR A 20 -10.18 -25.96 5.75
CA THR A 20 -10.69 -27.14 6.50
C THR A 20 -11.71 -27.95 5.70
N GLY A 21 -12.03 -27.52 4.47
CA GLY A 21 -12.99 -28.17 3.59
C GLY A 21 -12.42 -29.37 2.85
N LYS A 22 -13.31 -30.05 2.13
CA LYS A 22 -12.98 -31.24 1.32
C LYS A 22 -12.61 -30.90 -0.13
N GLU A 23 -12.84 -29.66 -0.55
CA GLU A 23 -12.60 -29.18 -1.90
C GLU A 23 -11.58 -28.05 -1.90
N ARG A 24 -10.89 -27.89 -3.03
CA ARG A 24 -9.94 -26.80 -3.26
C ARG A 24 -10.70 -25.48 -3.27
N ALA A 25 -10.21 -24.48 -2.53
CA ALA A 25 -10.85 -23.18 -2.41
C ALA A 25 -9.99 -22.07 -3.03
N LYS A 26 -10.61 -21.17 -3.80
CA LYS A 26 -9.99 -19.90 -4.21
C LYS A 26 -10.21 -18.89 -3.09
N VAL A 27 -9.13 -18.27 -2.62
CA VAL A 27 -9.18 -17.24 -1.58
C VAL A 27 -8.48 -15.99 -2.10
N SER A 28 -9.13 -14.84 -1.91
CA SER A 28 -8.55 -13.53 -2.20
C SER A 28 -8.60 -12.67 -0.94
N LEU A 29 -7.46 -12.09 -0.58
CA LEU A 29 -7.33 -11.12 0.49
C LEU A 29 -7.11 -9.74 -0.12
N LEU A 30 -7.74 -8.73 0.46
CA LEU A 30 -7.68 -7.36 -0.01
C LEU A 30 -7.14 -6.45 1.10
N PHE A 31 -6.11 -5.69 0.78
CA PHE A 31 -5.61 -4.63 1.65
C PHE A 31 -5.79 -3.27 0.99
N THR A 32 -6.56 -2.39 1.62
CA THR A 32 -6.82 -1.03 1.12
C THR A 32 -6.26 0.03 2.07
N TRP A 33 -5.88 1.17 1.50
CA TRP A 33 -5.40 2.32 2.27
C TRP A 33 -5.82 3.63 1.62
N ALA A 34 -6.34 4.56 2.42
CA ALA A 34 -6.59 5.93 1.98
C ALA A 34 -5.28 6.73 1.99
N ASN A 35 -5.04 7.57 0.99
CA ASN A 35 -3.90 8.48 0.94
C ASN A 35 -4.09 9.61 1.97
N SER A 36 -3.85 9.29 3.24
CA SER A 36 -4.25 10.09 4.39
C SER A 36 -3.26 9.90 5.54
N ILE A 37 -2.96 10.99 6.24
CA ILE A 37 -2.26 10.96 7.54
C ILE A 37 -3.24 11.01 8.72
N GLY A 38 -4.55 10.85 8.46
CA GLY A 38 -5.63 10.90 9.46
C GLY A 38 -6.40 12.23 9.44
N GLY A 39 -7.54 12.26 10.14
CA GLY A 39 -8.48 13.39 10.11
C GLY A 39 -8.94 13.71 8.69
N ALA A 40 -9.07 15.00 8.37
CA ALA A 40 -9.49 15.48 7.04
C ALA A 40 -8.32 15.67 6.05
N SER A 41 -7.12 15.14 6.36
CA SER A 41 -5.91 15.38 5.53
C SER A 41 -6.08 14.90 4.09
N HIS A 42 -6.77 13.79 3.89
CA HIS A 42 -7.08 13.23 2.57
C HIS A 42 -7.92 14.14 1.66
N LEU A 43 -8.55 15.19 2.21
CA LEU A 43 -9.38 16.13 1.46
C LEU A 43 -8.58 17.37 0.98
N SER A 44 -7.29 17.49 1.28
CA SER A 44 -6.53 18.68 0.91
C SER A 44 -6.18 18.78 -0.57
N GLY A 45 -6.34 17.70 -1.33
CA GLY A 45 -5.98 17.64 -2.74
C GLY A 45 -4.49 17.37 -3.00
N ASP A 46 -4.16 17.25 -4.28
CA ASP A 46 -2.82 16.96 -4.83
C ASP A 46 -2.22 15.62 -4.34
N HIS A 47 -3.04 14.68 -3.91
CA HIS A 47 -2.60 13.34 -3.55
C HIS A 47 -2.45 12.49 -4.80
N ILE A 48 -1.36 11.73 -4.90
CA ILE A 48 -1.05 10.91 -6.07
C ILE A 48 -0.72 9.49 -5.61
N ASN A 49 -1.18 8.48 -6.34
CA ASN A 49 -0.80 7.09 -6.11
C ASN A 49 -0.01 6.55 -7.32
N GLU A 50 0.97 5.70 -7.07
CA GLU A 50 1.89 5.12 -8.06
C GLU A 50 1.98 3.60 -7.83
N PRO A 51 1.51 2.76 -8.77
CA PRO A 51 1.72 1.32 -8.65
C PRO A 51 3.18 0.98 -8.87
N PHE A 52 3.63 -0.11 -8.27
CA PHE A 52 4.95 -0.67 -8.55
C PHE A 52 4.91 -2.19 -8.57
N LEU A 53 5.75 -2.74 -9.45
CA LEU A 53 6.03 -4.16 -9.58
C LEU A 53 7.50 -4.35 -9.20
N GLY A 54 7.79 -5.15 -8.17
CA GLY A 54 9.14 -5.51 -7.78
C GLY A 54 9.64 -6.72 -8.57
N GLU A 55 10.94 -6.77 -8.87
CA GLU A 55 11.56 -7.88 -9.61
C GLU A 55 11.58 -9.19 -8.81
N ASP A 56 11.46 -9.10 -7.49
CA ASP A 56 11.47 -10.21 -6.54
C ASP A 56 10.08 -10.57 -6.00
N GLY A 57 9.02 -10.09 -6.65
CA GLY A 57 7.63 -10.40 -6.31
C GLY A 57 6.97 -9.43 -5.33
N VAL A 58 7.70 -8.49 -4.72
CA VAL A 58 7.08 -7.47 -3.86
C VAL A 58 6.42 -6.38 -4.71
N SER A 59 5.09 -6.34 -4.68
CA SER A 59 4.28 -5.48 -5.54
C SER A 59 3.25 -4.71 -4.73
N GLY A 60 2.93 -3.51 -5.17
CA GLY A 60 2.07 -2.65 -4.37
C GLY A 60 1.78 -1.28 -4.98
N VAL A 61 1.38 -0.36 -4.12
CA VAL A 61 1.08 1.03 -4.47
C VAL A 61 1.77 1.95 -3.49
N LEU A 62 2.51 2.93 -4.02
CA LEU A 62 3.11 4.05 -3.30
C LEU A 62 2.13 5.22 -3.33
N LEU A 63 1.75 5.74 -2.17
CA LEU A 63 0.81 6.84 -2.01
C LEU A 63 1.60 8.08 -1.59
N HIS A 64 1.64 9.08 -2.46
CA HIS A 64 2.28 10.37 -2.26
C HIS A 64 1.28 11.34 -1.61
N HIS A 65 1.43 11.58 -0.31
CA HIS A 65 0.57 12.46 0.47
C HIS A 65 1.18 13.86 0.58
N LYS A 66 0.55 14.85 -0.05
CA LYS A 66 0.92 16.25 0.09
C LYS A 66 0.33 16.83 1.37
N THR A 67 1.19 17.25 2.29
CA THR A 67 0.76 17.87 3.54
C THR A 67 0.54 19.38 3.38
N ALA A 68 -0.50 19.93 4.02
CA ALA A 68 -0.78 21.36 4.00
C ALA A 68 0.24 22.20 4.81
N LYS A 69 0.23 23.53 4.60
CA LYS A 69 0.97 24.53 5.38
C LYS A 69 2.50 24.36 5.38
N ASP A 70 3.08 24.05 4.22
CA ASP A 70 4.52 23.85 4.02
C ASP A 70 5.13 22.79 4.95
N ASN A 71 4.32 21.80 5.34
CA ASN A 71 4.83 20.62 6.01
C ASN A 71 5.51 19.70 4.97
N PRO A 72 6.50 18.91 5.39
CA PRO A 72 7.14 17.95 4.50
C PRO A 72 6.15 16.87 4.05
N PRO A 73 6.19 16.44 2.77
CA PRO A 73 5.32 15.40 2.28
C PRO A 73 5.55 14.08 3.02
N VAL A 74 4.52 13.24 3.01
CA VAL A 74 4.55 11.89 3.58
C VAL A 74 4.27 10.92 2.45
N THR A 75 5.00 9.82 2.39
CA THR A 75 4.67 8.73 1.47
C THR A 75 4.29 7.49 2.26
N PHE A 76 3.32 6.74 1.76
CA PHE A 76 2.92 5.43 2.27
C PHE A 76 3.14 4.40 1.19
N ALA A 77 3.41 3.15 1.56
CA ALA A 77 3.41 2.05 0.62
C ALA A 77 2.62 0.89 1.23
N ILE A 78 1.59 0.44 0.51
CA ILE A 78 0.95 -0.85 0.78
C ILE A 78 1.45 -1.85 -0.26
N ALA A 79 1.84 -3.03 0.19
CA ALA A 79 2.39 -4.05 -0.69
C ALA A 79 2.05 -5.45 -0.19
N ALA A 80 2.22 -6.41 -1.09
CA ALA A 80 2.19 -7.84 -0.82
C ALA A 80 3.34 -8.53 -1.56
N CYS A 81 3.67 -9.74 -1.11
CA CYS A 81 4.72 -10.55 -1.72
C CYS A 81 4.11 -11.66 -2.58
N GLU A 82 4.40 -11.63 -3.88
CA GLU A 82 4.07 -12.71 -4.81
C GLU A 82 4.89 -13.96 -4.47
N THR A 83 4.26 -15.13 -4.52
CA THR A 83 4.94 -16.41 -4.33
C THR A 83 4.46 -17.39 -5.40
N GLN A 84 5.01 -18.60 -5.43
CA GLN A 84 4.58 -19.63 -6.39
C GLN A 84 3.07 -19.91 -6.36
N ASN A 85 2.40 -19.70 -5.22
CA ASN A 85 0.98 -19.99 -5.03
C ASN A 85 0.12 -18.74 -4.87
N VAL A 86 0.72 -17.56 -4.67
CA VAL A 86 0.02 -16.30 -4.39
C VAL A 86 0.28 -15.33 -5.52
N SER A 87 -0.77 -14.91 -6.21
CA SER A 87 -0.71 -13.90 -7.26
C SER A 87 -1.14 -12.54 -6.73
N ILE A 88 -0.42 -11.48 -7.10
CA ILE A 88 -0.69 -10.12 -6.65
C ILE A 88 -1.29 -9.29 -7.78
N SER A 89 -2.29 -8.47 -7.44
CA SER A 89 -2.85 -7.44 -8.33
C SER A 89 -3.11 -6.17 -7.55
N VAL A 90 -3.14 -5.02 -8.24
CA VAL A 90 -3.31 -3.71 -7.59
C VAL A 90 -4.41 -2.91 -8.25
N LEU A 91 -5.06 -2.06 -7.47
CA LEU A 91 -5.85 -0.94 -7.95
C LEU A 91 -5.19 0.35 -7.46
N PRO A 92 -4.48 1.09 -8.32
CA PRO A 92 -3.66 2.22 -7.88
C PRO A 92 -4.48 3.35 -7.28
N CYS A 93 -5.68 3.58 -7.82
CA CYS A 93 -6.54 4.67 -7.40
C CYS A 93 -8.02 4.29 -7.51
N PHE A 94 -8.77 4.50 -6.44
CA PHE A 94 -10.22 4.55 -6.42
C PHE A 94 -10.70 5.63 -5.44
N GLY A 95 -11.87 6.20 -5.69
CA GLY A 95 -12.46 7.26 -4.87
C GLY A 95 -13.55 6.77 -3.92
N LEU A 96 -13.77 7.53 -2.83
CA LEU A 96 -14.87 7.27 -1.88
C LEU A 96 -16.15 8.06 -2.20
N THR A 97 -16.09 8.99 -3.14
CA THR A 97 -17.23 9.84 -3.56
C THR A 97 -17.71 9.48 -4.95
N GLU A 98 -19.00 9.68 -5.18
CA GLU A 98 -19.60 9.58 -6.51
C GLU A 98 -19.04 10.71 -7.39
N GLY A 99 -18.47 10.36 -8.55
CA GLY A 99 -17.74 11.28 -9.44
C GLY A 99 -16.27 10.93 -9.67
N SER A 100 -15.72 9.98 -8.90
CA SER A 100 -14.43 9.36 -9.21
C SER A 100 -14.54 8.43 -10.42
N CYS A 101 -13.46 8.30 -11.20
CA CYS A 101 -13.44 7.41 -12.38
C CYS A 101 -13.62 5.93 -12.02
N ILE A 102 -13.15 5.52 -10.84
CA ILE A 102 -13.36 4.21 -10.24
C ILE A 102 -13.78 4.45 -8.79
N THR A 103 -14.98 4.01 -8.43
CA THR A 103 -15.51 4.18 -7.07
C THR A 103 -15.15 3.01 -6.17
N ALA A 104 -15.31 3.18 -4.85
CA ALA A 104 -15.19 2.08 -3.89
C ALA A 104 -16.18 0.93 -4.19
N LYS A 105 -17.36 1.23 -4.75
CA LYS A 105 -18.33 0.22 -5.17
C LYS A 105 -17.82 -0.59 -6.36
N ASP A 106 -17.22 0.07 -7.35
CA ASP A 106 -16.65 -0.61 -8.52
C ASP A 106 -15.47 -1.50 -8.13
N MET A 107 -14.60 -0.99 -7.24
CA MET A 107 -13.49 -1.75 -6.67
C MET A 107 -14.00 -3.01 -5.95
N TRP A 108 -15.02 -2.87 -5.11
CA TRP A 108 -15.58 -4.00 -4.37
C TRP A 108 -16.26 -5.00 -5.31
N GLY A 109 -17.04 -4.53 -6.28
CA GLY A 109 -17.69 -5.40 -7.27
C GLY A 109 -16.68 -6.21 -8.08
N LYS A 110 -15.57 -5.60 -8.50
CA LYS A 110 -14.46 -6.30 -9.18
C LYS A 110 -13.84 -7.38 -8.28
N MET A 111 -13.64 -7.09 -7.00
CA MET A 111 -13.11 -8.06 -6.04
C MET A 111 -14.09 -9.19 -5.73
N GLU A 112 -15.39 -8.92 -5.64
CA GLU A 112 -16.43 -9.94 -5.44
C GLU A 112 -16.53 -10.87 -6.66
N GLN A 113 -16.46 -10.31 -7.87
CA GLN A 113 -16.58 -11.07 -9.11
C GLN A 113 -15.33 -11.88 -9.44
N ASP A 114 -14.16 -11.22 -9.44
CA ASP A 114 -12.93 -11.80 -9.99
C ASP A 114 -11.94 -12.23 -8.89
N GLY A 115 -12.03 -11.60 -7.72
CA GLY A 115 -11.08 -11.74 -6.62
C GLY A 115 -9.74 -11.05 -6.85
N HIS A 116 -9.55 -10.33 -7.95
CA HIS A 116 -8.31 -9.67 -8.34
C HIS A 116 -8.58 -8.48 -9.28
N PHE A 117 -7.56 -7.66 -9.50
CA PHE A 117 -7.59 -6.53 -10.42
C PHE A 117 -6.82 -6.81 -11.72
N ASP A 118 -7.07 -6.00 -12.75
CA ASP A 118 -6.42 -6.17 -14.06
C ASP A 118 -4.91 -5.91 -13.96
N ARG A 119 -4.09 -6.78 -14.56
CA ARG A 119 -2.62 -6.71 -14.48
C ARG A 119 -2.05 -5.42 -15.09
N GLU A 120 -2.74 -4.85 -16.07
CA GLU A 120 -2.39 -3.57 -16.72
C GLU A 120 -2.35 -2.40 -15.73
N ASN A 121 -2.97 -2.53 -14.55
CA ASN A 121 -2.88 -1.53 -13.51
C ASN A 121 -1.45 -1.25 -13.05
N PHE A 122 -0.52 -2.21 -13.16
CA PHE A 122 0.90 -1.97 -12.88
C PHE A 122 1.56 -1.00 -13.87
N SER A 123 1.02 -0.87 -15.08
CA SER A 123 1.51 0.06 -16.10
C SER A 123 0.88 1.46 -16.06
N LYS A 124 -0.08 1.72 -15.16
CA LYS A 124 -0.84 2.98 -15.12
C LYS A 124 -0.06 4.22 -14.66
N GLY A 125 1.22 4.07 -14.27
CA GLY A 125 2.06 5.19 -13.84
C GLY A 125 1.43 5.98 -12.67
N LEU A 126 1.78 7.25 -12.54
CA LEU A 126 1.19 8.14 -11.53
C LEU A 126 -0.30 8.36 -11.83
N SER A 127 -1.14 8.28 -10.80
CA SER A 127 -2.52 8.72 -10.90
C SER A 127 -2.59 10.23 -11.16
N MET A 128 -3.74 10.69 -11.65
CA MET A 128 -4.03 12.12 -11.61
C MET A 128 -4.03 12.59 -10.14
N PRO A 129 -3.59 13.82 -9.85
CA PRO A 129 -3.66 14.37 -8.50
C PRO A 129 -5.12 14.52 -8.05
N SER A 130 -5.41 14.21 -6.78
CA SER A 130 -6.75 14.39 -6.22
C SER A 130 -7.17 15.86 -6.17
N SER A 131 -8.45 16.12 -6.38
CA SER A 131 -9.01 17.47 -6.16
C SER A 131 -9.26 17.72 -4.67
N PRO A 132 -9.31 18.99 -4.21
CA PRO A 132 -9.79 19.29 -2.85
C PRO A 132 -11.18 18.70 -2.61
N GLY A 133 -11.35 18.02 -1.47
CA GLY A 133 -12.58 17.29 -1.14
C GLY A 133 -12.66 15.85 -1.69
N GLU A 134 -11.73 15.44 -2.55
CA GLU A 134 -11.66 14.09 -3.10
C GLU A 134 -10.70 13.21 -2.29
N THR A 135 -11.13 11.97 -2.00
CA THR A 135 -10.29 10.98 -1.32
C THR A 135 -9.74 9.98 -2.33
N HIS A 136 -8.42 9.87 -2.47
CA HIS A 136 -7.80 8.79 -3.22
C HIS A 136 -7.40 7.65 -2.29
N CYS A 137 -7.79 6.44 -2.68
CA CYS A 137 -7.44 5.19 -2.01
C CYS A 137 -6.70 4.26 -2.97
N ALA A 138 -5.91 3.35 -2.43
CA ALA A 138 -5.25 2.29 -3.17
C ALA A 138 -5.66 0.93 -2.62
N ALA A 139 -5.55 -0.10 -3.45
CA ALA A 139 -5.79 -1.49 -3.05
C ALA A 139 -4.71 -2.43 -3.59
N VAL A 140 -4.36 -3.43 -2.78
CA VAL A 140 -3.54 -4.58 -3.17
C VAL A 140 -4.35 -5.84 -2.86
N SER A 141 -4.53 -6.69 -3.86
CA SER A 141 -5.15 -8.00 -3.72
C SER A 141 -4.10 -9.10 -3.85
N ALA A 142 -4.21 -10.10 -2.98
CA ALA A 142 -3.45 -11.33 -3.04
C ALA A 142 -4.42 -12.51 -3.18
N SER A 143 -4.31 -13.26 -4.27
CA SER A 143 -5.16 -14.42 -4.57
C SER A 143 -4.36 -15.70 -4.57
N THR A 144 -4.93 -16.76 -4.02
CA THR A 144 -4.34 -18.10 -3.98
C THR A 144 -5.42 -19.16 -4.08
N TRP A 145 -5.06 -20.32 -4.58
CA TRP A 145 -5.83 -21.54 -4.36
C TRP A 145 -5.25 -22.29 -3.16
N VAL A 146 -6.12 -22.84 -2.32
CA VAL A 146 -5.73 -23.64 -1.15
C VAL A 146 -6.38 -25.01 -1.28
N GLU A 147 -5.53 -26.05 -1.38
CA GLU A 147 -5.97 -27.45 -1.43
C GLU A 147 -6.76 -27.86 -0.19
N PRO A 148 -7.59 -28.92 -0.24
CA PRO A 148 -8.25 -29.48 0.92
C PRO A 148 -7.26 -29.78 2.06
N HIS A 149 -7.58 -29.34 3.28
CA HIS A 149 -6.68 -29.43 4.45
C HIS A 149 -5.34 -28.71 4.29
N GLY A 150 -5.18 -27.93 3.22
CA GLY A 150 -3.99 -27.16 2.89
C GLY A 150 -3.88 -25.88 3.70
N LYS A 151 -2.67 -25.30 3.66
CA LYS A 151 -2.35 -24.02 4.28
C LYS A 151 -1.59 -23.15 3.31
N CYS A 152 -1.87 -21.86 3.33
CA CYS A 152 -1.13 -20.85 2.59
C CYS A 152 -0.87 -19.66 3.52
N THR A 153 0.27 -19.00 3.38
CA THR A 153 0.54 -17.75 4.10
C THR A 153 0.65 -16.64 3.08
N VAL A 154 -0.10 -15.58 3.31
CA VAL A 154 -0.05 -14.35 2.50
C VAL A 154 0.56 -13.26 3.37
N ALA A 155 1.53 -12.53 2.81
CA ALA A 155 2.19 -11.44 3.49
C ALA A 155 1.79 -10.11 2.84
N PHE A 156 1.22 -9.22 3.65
CA PHE A 156 1.04 -7.81 3.33
C PHE A 156 1.94 -6.96 4.21
N ALA A 157 2.24 -5.74 3.77
CA ALA A 157 2.87 -4.75 4.63
C ALA A 157 2.39 -3.34 4.28
N LEU A 158 2.33 -2.50 5.32
CA LEU A 158 2.22 -1.06 5.20
C LEU A 158 3.52 -0.44 5.68
N ALA A 159 4.11 0.47 4.92
CA ALA A 159 5.21 1.32 5.37
C ALA A 159 4.92 2.81 5.12
N TRP A 160 5.63 3.70 5.82
CA TRP A 160 5.52 5.13 5.59
C TRP A 160 6.85 5.87 5.79
N SER A 161 7.09 6.87 4.93
CA SER A 161 8.23 7.77 4.99
C SER A 161 7.76 9.20 5.24
N SER A 162 8.22 9.79 6.34
CA SER A 162 8.10 11.21 6.67
C SER A 162 9.48 11.66 7.17
N PRO A 163 10.42 11.95 6.25
CA PRO A 163 11.84 11.98 6.56
C PRO A 163 12.22 13.15 7.47
N GLN A 164 11.48 14.25 7.39
CA GLN A 164 11.74 15.46 8.16
C GLN A 164 10.68 15.66 9.26
N VAL A 165 11.13 16.06 10.44
CA VAL A 165 10.28 16.54 11.54
C VAL A 165 10.52 18.04 11.71
N LYS A 166 9.44 18.83 11.74
CA LYS A 166 9.46 20.28 11.93
C LYS A 166 8.89 20.60 13.32
N PHE A 167 9.68 21.26 14.16
CA PHE A 167 9.24 21.73 15.47
C PHE A 167 8.65 23.13 15.38
N MET A 168 7.72 23.47 16.29
CA MET A 168 7.03 24.76 16.29
C MET A 168 7.97 25.99 16.30
N LYS A 169 9.17 25.84 16.86
CA LYS A 169 10.20 26.90 16.89
C LYS A 169 11.04 27.00 15.60
N GLY A 170 10.56 26.42 14.50
CA GLY A 170 11.15 26.54 13.15
C GLY A 170 12.33 25.62 12.85
N LYS A 171 12.85 24.86 13.82
CA LYS A 171 13.92 23.89 13.58
C LYS A 171 13.37 22.61 12.94
N SER A 172 14.08 22.12 11.94
CA SER A 172 13.76 20.86 11.27
C SER A 172 14.92 19.87 11.36
N TYR A 173 14.60 18.58 11.51
CA TYR A 173 15.57 17.51 11.63
C TYR A 173 15.15 16.30 10.79
N PHE A 174 16.13 15.51 10.36
CA PHE A 174 15.84 14.23 9.73
C PHE A 174 15.60 13.14 10.77
N ARG A 175 14.60 12.30 10.54
CA ARG A 175 14.29 11.15 11.38
C ARG A 175 15.37 10.07 11.21
N ARG A 176 15.65 9.32 12.27
CA ARG A 176 16.78 8.35 12.31
C ARG A 176 16.81 7.34 11.17
N TYR A 177 15.66 6.87 10.69
CA TYR A 177 15.60 5.86 9.63
C TYR A 177 16.18 6.35 8.29
N THR A 178 16.25 7.67 8.09
CA THR A 178 16.83 8.28 6.88
C THR A 178 18.32 8.00 6.72
N LYS A 179 19.01 7.55 7.77
CA LYS A 179 20.38 7.03 7.68
C LYS A 179 20.47 5.77 6.80
N TYR A 180 19.40 4.98 6.72
CA TYR A 180 19.35 3.71 6.00
C TYR A 180 18.62 3.84 4.66
N TYR A 181 17.49 4.57 4.65
CA TYR A 181 16.61 4.70 3.48
C TYR A 181 16.69 6.07 2.78
N GLY A 182 17.55 6.97 3.27
CA GLY A 182 17.64 8.33 2.76
C GLY A 182 16.38 9.16 3.00
N THR A 183 16.22 10.22 2.22
CA THR A 183 15.10 11.18 2.29
C THR A 183 14.26 11.19 1.02
N SER A 184 14.42 10.18 0.15
CA SER A 184 13.66 10.05 -1.08
C SER A 184 12.17 9.91 -0.80
N GLU A 185 11.34 10.48 -1.66
CA GLU A 185 9.88 10.26 -1.63
C GLU A 185 9.54 8.78 -1.87
N LYS A 186 10.43 8.04 -2.53
CA LYS A 186 10.29 6.60 -2.76
C LYS A 186 10.74 5.72 -1.58
N ALA A 187 11.28 6.30 -0.50
CA ALA A 187 11.79 5.52 0.62
C ALA A 187 10.73 4.61 1.29
N ALA A 188 9.44 4.96 1.25
CA ALA A 188 8.39 4.07 1.74
C ALA A 188 8.31 2.74 0.96
N LYS A 189 8.59 2.77 -0.35
CA LYS A 189 8.69 1.57 -1.19
C LYS A 189 9.85 0.67 -0.73
N ASP A 190 11.01 1.24 -0.46
CA ASP A 190 12.18 0.48 0.00
C ASP A 190 11.95 -0.12 1.40
N ILE A 191 11.30 0.64 2.29
CA ILE A 191 10.96 0.17 3.64
C ILE A 191 9.94 -0.99 3.59
N VAL A 192 8.90 -0.89 2.74
CA VAL A 192 7.89 -1.97 2.63
C VAL A 192 8.49 -3.21 1.99
N HIS A 193 9.40 -3.02 1.02
CA HIS A 193 10.16 -4.08 0.37
C HIS A 193 11.02 -4.86 1.36
N ASP A 194 11.87 -4.17 2.12
CA ASP A 194 12.68 -4.79 3.17
C ASP A 194 11.79 -5.52 4.19
N THR A 195 10.62 -4.97 4.52
CA THR A 195 9.70 -5.59 5.48
C THR A 195 9.14 -6.93 5.01
N LEU A 196 8.96 -7.12 3.70
CA LEU A 196 8.41 -8.34 3.10
C LEU A 196 9.49 -9.36 2.70
N THR A 197 10.76 -8.97 2.71
CA THR A 197 11.90 -9.80 2.33
C THR A 197 12.85 -10.13 3.50
N SER A 198 12.66 -9.48 4.66
CA SER A 198 13.46 -9.71 5.89
C SER A 198 13.06 -10.95 6.69
#